data_AF-A0A1W1ZXX1-F1
#
_entry.id   AF-A0A1W1ZXX1-F1
#
_cell.length_a   1.000
_cell.length_b   1.000
_cell.length_c   1.000
_cell.angle_alpha   90.00
_cell.angle_beta   90.00
_cell.angle_gamma   90.00
#
_symmetry.space_group_name_H-M   'P 1'
#
loop_
_entity.id
_entity.type
_entity.pdbx_description
1 polymer ?
#
loop_
_entity_poly.entity_id
_entity_poly.type
_entity_poly.pdbx_seq_one_letter_code
_entity_poly.pdbx_strand_id
1 'polypeptide(L)'
;MKKEEVEKLLHEKVEQGQHVSPVLPEDIKNYLIDIDGTICDDIPNEEPERMLTAELYPDALETLNKWFDEGHIITFFTSRTEAHREYTEIWLKKHGFKYHGILFGKPRGGNYHWIDNHLVKATRYKGRFTDLVDKEVTIQVFND
;
A
#
# COMPACT_ATOMS: atom_id res chain seq x y z
N MET A 1 -12.73 3.76 -8.07
CA MET A 1 -13.73 3.23 -7.14
C MET A 1 -13.63 3.98 -5.82
N LYS A 2 -14.75 4.32 -5.17
CA LYS A 2 -14.75 4.94 -3.83
C LYS A 2 -14.60 3.88 -2.74
N LYS A 3 -14.16 4.24 -1.54
CA LYS A 3 -13.98 3.31 -0.41
C LYS A 3 -15.24 2.45 -0.13
N GLU A 4 -16.41 3.05 -0.20
CA GLU A 4 -17.72 2.39 -0.02
C GLU A 4 -18.02 1.31 -1.08
N GLU A 5 -17.40 1.42 -2.25
CA GLU A 5 -17.53 0.43 -3.34
C GLU A 5 -16.54 -0.72 -3.16
N VAL A 6 -15.43 -0.52 -2.44
CA VAL A 6 -14.49 -1.60 -2.05
C VAL A 6 -15.17 -2.61 -1.14
N GLU A 7 -15.95 -2.13 -0.16
CA GLU A 7 -16.72 -2.99 0.74
C GLU A 7 -17.70 -3.90 0.00
N LYS A 8 -18.17 -3.48 -1.19
CA LYS A 8 -19.09 -4.27 -2.02
C LYS A 8 -18.39 -5.36 -2.84
N LEU A 9 -17.07 -5.29 -2.99
CA LEU A 9 -16.26 -6.33 -3.65
C LEU A 9 -15.91 -7.49 -2.71
N LEU A 10 -16.09 -7.30 -1.41
CA LEU A 10 -15.82 -8.32 -0.42
C LEU A 10 -16.83 -9.46 -0.54
N HIS A 11 -16.33 -10.68 -0.75
CA HIS A 11 -17.15 -11.88 -0.77
C HIS A 11 -17.27 -12.46 0.63
N GLU A 12 -18.50 -12.78 1.05
CA GLU A 12 -18.72 -13.56 2.28
C GLU A 12 -17.99 -14.90 2.17
N LYS A 13 -17.30 -15.28 3.26
CA LYS A 13 -16.55 -16.52 3.32
C LYS A 13 -16.98 -17.33 4.54
N VAL A 14 -17.28 -18.61 4.32
CA VAL A 14 -17.63 -19.57 5.37
C VAL A 14 -16.61 -20.69 5.34
N GLU A 15 -15.93 -20.94 6.47
CA GLU A 15 -15.02 -22.07 6.65
C GLU A 15 -15.51 -22.92 7.82
N GLN A 16 -15.60 -24.24 7.62
CA GLN A 16 -16.06 -25.20 8.65
C GLN A 16 -17.41 -24.85 9.29
N GLY A 17 -18.31 -24.21 8.54
CA GLY A 17 -19.63 -23.80 9.02
C GLY A 17 -19.65 -22.51 9.84
N GLN A 18 -18.52 -21.80 9.97
CA GLN A 18 -18.42 -20.48 10.59
C GLN A 18 -18.13 -19.39 9.55
N HIS A 19 -18.76 -18.22 9.70
CA HIS A 19 -18.40 -17.04 8.92
C HIS A 19 -17.00 -16.57 9.34
N VAL A 20 -16.11 -16.42 8.36
CA VAL A 20 -14.76 -15.86 8.54
C VAL A 20 -14.67 -14.50 7.86
N SER A 21 -13.53 -13.80 8.05
CA SER A 21 -13.27 -12.51 7.41
C SER A 21 -13.50 -12.61 5.89
N PRO A 22 -14.21 -11.64 5.29
CA PRO A 22 -14.47 -11.67 3.86
C PRO A 22 -13.17 -11.44 3.08
N VAL A 23 -13.16 -11.89 1.83
CA VAL A 23 -11.97 -11.85 0.96
C VAL A 23 -12.27 -11.10 -0.33
N LEU A 24 -11.23 -10.53 -0.94
CA LEU A 24 -11.32 -9.98 -2.29
C LEU A 24 -11.35 -11.11 -3.34
N PRO A 25 -11.87 -10.84 -4.55
CA PRO A 25 -11.71 -11.71 -5.70
C PRO A 25 -10.23 -12.03 -5.97
N GLU A 26 -9.93 -13.22 -6.51
CA GLU A 26 -8.54 -13.70 -6.70
C GLU A 26 -7.70 -12.79 -7.62
N ASP A 27 -8.33 -12.13 -8.59
CA ASP A 27 -7.72 -11.22 -9.54
C ASP A 27 -7.53 -9.80 -8.99
N ILE A 28 -8.14 -9.45 -7.86
CA ILE A 28 -8.05 -8.13 -7.25
C ILE A 28 -7.08 -8.14 -6.07
N LYS A 29 -6.06 -7.28 -6.17
CA LYS A 29 -5.06 -7.11 -5.11
C LYS A 29 -5.39 -5.92 -4.22
N ASN A 30 -5.07 -6.05 -2.94
CA ASN A 30 -5.01 -4.94 -1.99
C ASN A 30 -3.55 -4.54 -1.76
N TYR A 31 -3.13 -3.45 -2.39
CA TYR A 31 -1.78 -2.92 -2.30
C TYR A 31 -1.65 -1.98 -1.09
N LEU A 32 -0.71 -2.31 -0.21
CA LEU A 32 -0.23 -1.40 0.83
C LEU A 32 1.09 -0.78 0.36
N ILE A 33 1.07 0.51 0.03
CA ILE A 33 2.19 1.20 -0.61
C ILE A 33 2.78 2.23 0.35
N ASP A 34 4.08 2.18 0.58
CA ASP A 34 4.78 3.20 1.36
C ASP A 34 4.84 4.54 0.59
N ILE A 35 5.10 5.64 1.28
CA ILE A 35 5.21 6.97 0.66
C ILE A 35 6.67 7.37 0.49
N ASP A 36 7.31 7.72 1.60
CA ASP A 36 8.65 8.29 1.63
C ASP A 36 9.68 7.24 1.18
N GLY A 37 10.51 7.61 0.20
CA GLY A 37 11.47 6.71 -0.45
C GLY A 37 10.86 5.67 -1.39
N THR A 38 9.53 5.69 -1.59
CA THR A 38 8.81 4.74 -2.45
C THR A 38 8.07 5.41 -3.59
N ILE A 39 7.27 6.46 -3.36
CA ILE A 39 6.60 7.23 -4.44
C ILE A 39 7.17 8.64 -4.61
N CYS A 40 8.06 9.02 -3.69
CA CYS A 40 8.78 10.29 -3.68
C CYS A 40 10.09 10.14 -2.91
N ASP A 41 10.82 11.25 -2.78
CA ASP A 41 11.98 11.36 -1.88
C ASP A 41 11.71 10.76 -0.49
N ASP A 42 12.78 10.25 0.13
CA ASP A 42 12.76 9.78 1.52
C ASP A 42 12.80 10.97 2.48
N ILE A 43 11.64 11.32 3.02
CA ILE A 43 11.45 12.44 3.94
C ILE A 43 11.20 11.91 5.36
N PRO A 44 12.06 12.23 6.35
CA PRO A 44 11.81 11.86 7.73
C PRO A 44 10.68 12.69 8.33
N ASN A 45 10.00 12.14 9.35
CA ASN A 45 8.97 12.85 10.12
C ASN A 45 9.49 14.11 10.81
N GLU A 46 10.79 14.18 11.05
CA GLU A 46 11.48 15.30 11.67
C GLU A 46 11.61 16.52 10.74
N GLU A 47 11.33 16.40 9.44
CA GLU A 47 11.44 17.48 8.45
C GLU A 47 10.14 17.65 7.63
N PRO A 48 8.98 17.95 8.28
CA PRO A 48 7.68 17.99 7.63
C PRO A 48 7.55 19.06 6.54
N GLU A 49 8.34 20.14 6.61
CA GLU A 49 8.38 21.20 5.61
C GLU A 49 8.80 20.72 4.21
N ARG A 50 9.56 19.62 4.14
CA ARG A 50 9.98 19.00 2.87
C ARG A 50 8.88 18.15 2.22
N MET A 51 7.85 17.75 2.96
CA MET A 51 6.82 16.81 2.47
C MET A 51 6.00 17.37 1.31
N LEU A 52 5.82 18.71 1.22
CA LEU A 52 5.06 19.36 0.14
C LEU A 52 5.85 19.53 -1.16
N THR A 53 7.18 19.44 -1.07
CA THR A 53 8.11 19.70 -2.18
C THR A 53 8.94 18.48 -2.57
N ALA A 54 8.76 17.34 -1.89
CA ALA A 54 9.38 16.07 -2.22
C ALA A 54 9.24 15.75 -3.73
N GLU A 55 10.33 15.35 -4.38
CA GLU A 55 10.32 14.96 -5.78
C GLU A 55 9.47 13.71 -5.98
N LEU A 56 8.57 13.76 -6.95
CA LEU A 56 7.73 12.65 -7.36
C LEU A 56 8.54 11.61 -8.14
N TYR A 57 8.29 10.33 -7.89
CA TYR A 57 8.72 9.25 -8.80
C TYR A 57 7.64 9.02 -9.87
N PRO A 58 7.87 9.40 -11.15
CA PRO A 58 6.79 9.39 -12.16
C PRO A 58 6.29 8.00 -12.51
N ASP A 59 7.17 7.00 -12.48
CA ASP A 59 6.85 5.58 -12.70
C ASP A 59 5.94 5.01 -11.61
N ALA A 60 6.10 5.45 -10.36
CA ALA A 60 5.18 5.12 -9.28
C ALA A 60 3.77 5.65 -9.55
N LEU A 61 3.65 6.90 -10.00
CA LEU A 61 2.36 7.52 -10.32
C LEU A 61 1.64 6.76 -11.44
N GLU A 62 2.35 6.46 -12.54
CA GLU A 62 1.81 5.71 -13.67
C GLU A 62 1.34 4.32 -13.23
N THR A 63 2.19 3.58 -12.51
CA THR A 63 1.92 2.19 -12.10
C THR A 63 0.73 2.10 -11.13
N LEU A 64 0.69 2.95 -10.10
CA LEU A 64 -0.37 2.93 -9.11
C LEU A 64 -1.71 3.33 -9.71
N ASN A 65 -1.73 4.35 -10.59
CA ASN A 65 -2.96 4.77 -11.25
C ASN A 65 -3.46 3.70 -12.24
N LYS A 66 -2.57 3.00 -12.94
CA LYS A 66 -2.92 1.83 -13.76
C LYS A 66 -3.58 0.75 -12.89
N TRP A 67 -2.96 0.35 -11.78
CA TRP A 67 -3.54 -0.66 -10.88
C TRP A 67 -4.89 -0.23 -10.33
N PHE A 68 -5.07 1.05 -9.99
CA PHE A 68 -6.35 1.59 -9.58
C PHE A 68 -7.42 1.45 -10.68
N ASP A 69 -7.06 1.79 -11.92
CA ASP A 69 -7.96 1.71 -13.07
C ASP A 69 -8.30 0.25 -13.46
N GLU A 70 -7.40 -0.69 -13.15
CA GLU A 70 -7.63 -2.14 -13.24
C GLU A 70 -8.50 -2.70 -12.10
N GLY A 71 -8.93 -1.86 -11.15
CA GLY A 71 -9.83 -2.22 -10.06
C GLY A 71 -9.12 -2.70 -8.78
N HIS A 72 -7.79 -2.65 -8.73
CA HIS A 72 -7.05 -2.96 -7.51
C HIS A 72 -7.24 -1.89 -6.43
N ILE A 73 -7.10 -2.32 -5.17
CA ILE A 73 -7.22 -1.43 -4.03
C ILE A 73 -5.85 -0.86 -3.70
N ILE A 74 -5.74 0.47 -3.73
CA ILE A 74 -4.53 1.22 -3.37
C ILE A 74 -4.72 1.88 -2.01
N THR A 75 -3.95 1.45 -1.02
CA THR A 75 -3.89 2.06 0.31
C THR A 75 -2.45 2.50 0.60
N PHE A 76 -2.24 3.79 0.85
CA PHE A 76 -0.93 4.24 1.31
C PHE A 76 -0.72 3.82 2.78
N PHE A 77 0.38 3.16 3.08
CA PHE A 77 0.72 2.68 4.43
C PHE A 77 2.07 3.30 4.85
N THR A 78 1.98 4.43 5.55
CA THR A 78 3.11 5.34 5.80
C THR A 78 3.46 5.45 7.27
N SER A 79 4.75 5.68 7.54
CA SER A 79 5.23 5.98 8.90
C SER A 79 5.01 7.44 9.30
N ARG A 80 4.51 8.28 8.38
CA ARG A 80 4.00 9.61 8.72
C ARG A 80 2.96 9.50 9.82
N THR A 81 2.96 10.47 10.73
CA THR A 81 1.96 10.54 11.80
C THR A 81 0.72 11.26 11.31
N GLU A 82 -0.38 11.14 12.06
CA GLU A 82 -1.61 11.89 11.79
C GLU A 82 -1.40 13.41 11.74
N ALA A 83 -0.39 13.94 12.45
CA ALA A 83 -0.03 15.36 12.39
C ALA A 83 0.41 15.81 10.98
N HIS A 84 0.84 14.88 10.14
CA HIS A 84 1.30 15.14 8.77
C HIS A 84 0.24 14.82 7.70
N ARG A 85 -1.00 14.53 8.11
CA ARG A 85 -2.09 14.18 7.19
C ARG A 85 -2.32 15.24 6.14
N GLU A 86 -2.45 16.51 6.55
CA GLU A 86 -2.75 17.61 5.63
C GLU A 86 -1.68 17.75 4.55
N TYR A 87 -0.40 17.74 4.93
CA TYR A 87 0.71 17.79 3.96
C TYR A 87 0.68 16.61 2.99
N THR A 88 0.37 15.42 3.49
CA THR A 88 0.33 14.19 2.70
C THR A 88 -0.82 14.23 1.69
N GLU A 89 -2.04 14.58 2.12
CA GLU A 89 -3.21 14.65 1.25
C GLU A 89 -3.09 15.76 0.19
N ILE A 90 -2.52 16.92 0.56
CA ILE A 90 -2.23 18.00 -0.39
C ILE A 90 -1.24 17.52 -1.47
N TRP A 91 -0.14 16.88 -1.07
CA TRP A 91 0.87 16.40 -2.01
C TRP A 91 0.32 15.31 -2.94
N LEU A 92 -0.37 14.30 -2.39
CA LEU A 92 -0.98 13.23 -3.18
C LEU A 92 -1.99 13.76 -4.21
N LYS A 93 -2.85 14.71 -3.79
CA LYS A 93 -3.82 15.36 -4.67
C LYS A 93 -3.14 16.20 -5.75
N LYS A 94 -2.12 16.97 -5.40
CA LYS A 94 -1.34 17.80 -6.33
C LYS A 94 -0.73 16.96 -7.45
N HIS A 95 -0.21 15.77 -7.13
CA HIS A 95 0.43 14.87 -8.09
C HIS A 95 -0.55 13.91 -8.79
N GLY A 96 -1.83 13.86 -8.37
CA GLY A 96 -2.87 13.11 -9.07
C GLY A 96 -2.87 11.61 -8.79
N PHE A 97 -2.44 11.18 -7.60
CA PHE A 97 -2.56 9.79 -7.19
C PHE A 97 -4.04 9.41 -6.97
N LYS A 98 -4.46 8.28 -7.55
CA LYS A 98 -5.75 7.64 -7.28
C LYS A 98 -5.57 6.59 -6.18
N TYR A 99 -6.31 6.71 -5.09
CA TYR A 99 -6.20 5.80 -3.95
C TYR A 99 -7.53 5.67 -3.19
N HIS A 100 -7.63 4.64 -2.36
CA HIS A 100 -8.83 4.32 -1.58
C HIS A 100 -8.68 4.66 -0.09
N GLY A 101 -7.45 4.70 0.43
CA GLY A 101 -7.18 5.04 1.82
C GLY A 101 -5.73 5.37 2.12
N ILE A 102 -5.50 5.90 3.31
CA ILE A 102 -4.18 6.13 3.90
C ILE A 102 -4.22 5.64 5.35
N LEU A 103 -3.25 4.80 5.70
CA LEU A 103 -2.98 4.34 7.05
C LEU A 103 -1.68 5.00 7.54
N PHE A 104 -1.81 5.87 8.53
CA PHE A 104 -0.70 6.57 9.17
C PHE A 104 -0.19 5.80 10.38
N GLY A 105 1.02 6.13 10.83
CA GLY A 105 1.60 5.56 12.05
C GLY A 105 2.19 4.17 11.89
N LYS A 106 2.53 3.74 10.66
CA LYS A 106 3.33 2.53 10.43
C LYS A 106 4.60 2.59 11.30
N PRO A 107 4.94 1.52 12.07
CA PRO A 107 6.16 1.50 12.88
C PRO A 107 7.41 1.78 12.03
N ARG A 108 8.38 2.52 12.55
CA ARG A 108 9.63 2.88 11.85
C ARG A 108 10.72 1.82 12.04
N GLY A 109 11.66 1.70 11.09
CA GLY A 109 12.89 0.90 11.27
C GLY A 109 13.17 -0.19 10.23
N GLY A 110 12.31 -0.42 9.24
CA GLY A 110 12.65 -1.16 8.01
C GLY A 110 12.88 -2.67 8.13
N ASN A 111 12.67 -3.29 9.29
CA ASN A 111 12.77 -4.75 9.50
C ASN A 111 11.38 -5.35 9.84
N TYR A 112 10.50 -5.35 8.85
CA TYR A 112 9.12 -5.82 9.02
C TYR A 112 9.01 -7.32 8.74
N HIS A 113 8.32 -8.02 9.63
CA HIS A 113 7.83 -9.38 9.41
C HIS A 113 6.32 -9.36 9.60
N TRP A 114 5.57 -9.39 8.50
CA TRP A 114 4.10 -9.38 8.55
C TRP A 114 3.59 -10.80 8.69
N ILE A 115 2.89 -11.07 9.78
CA ILE A 115 2.20 -12.33 10.06
C ILE A 115 0.71 -12.09 9.92
N ASP A 116 0.05 -12.89 9.09
CA ASP A 116 -1.39 -12.85 8.85
C ASP A 116 -1.89 -14.28 8.64
N ASN A 117 -3.16 -14.56 8.95
CA ASN A 117 -3.77 -15.85 8.70
C ASN A 117 -4.12 -16.04 7.21
N HIS A 118 -4.07 -14.97 6.41
CA HIS A 118 -4.11 -15.01 4.95
C HIS A 118 -2.70 -14.87 4.34
N LEU A 119 -2.55 -15.27 3.07
CA LEU A 119 -1.27 -15.13 2.37
C LEU A 119 -0.91 -13.64 2.19
N VAL A 120 0.18 -13.21 2.82
CA VAL A 120 0.78 -11.90 2.60
C VAL A 120 1.88 -12.00 1.57
N LYS A 121 1.80 -11.18 0.52
CA LYS A 121 2.88 -11.03 -0.48
C LYS A 121 3.65 -9.74 -0.19
N ALA A 122 4.97 -9.84 -0.10
CA ALA A 122 5.85 -8.68 0.09
C ALA A 122 6.72 -8.45 -1.14
N THR A 123 6.65 -7.25 -1.71
CA THR A 123 7.53 -6.83 -2.82
C THR A 123 8.48 -5.74 -2.31
N ARG A 124 9.78 -5.95 -2.49
CA ARG A 124 10.79 -4.94 -2.13
C ARG A 124 10.99 -3.97 -3.29
N TYR A 125 10.64 -2.70 -3.09
CA TYR A 125 10.99 -1.62 -4.00
C TYR A 125 12.52 -1.42 -4.04
N LYS A 126 13.07 -1.19 -5.24
CA LYS A 126 14.51 -0.99 -5.48
C LYS A 126 14.81 0.27 -6.29
N GLY A 127 13.93 1.28 -6.21
CA GLY A 127 14.14 2.58 -6.85
C GLY A 127 13.50 2.74 -8.24
N ARG A 128 12.78 1.72 -8.75
CA ARG A 128 11.93 1.83 -9.96
C ARG A 128 10.72 0.92 -9.87
N PHE A 129 9.59 1.39 -10.37
CA PHE A 129 8.41 0.60 -10.65
C PHE A 129 8.54 -0.02 -12.04
N THR A 130 8.53 -1.34 -12.09
CA THR A 130 8.53 -2.13 -13.32
C THR A 130 7.43 -3.16 -13.24
N ASP A 131 7.24 -3.94 -14.31
CA ASP A 131 6.36 -5.10 -14.27
C ASP A 131 6.77 -6.05 -13.14
N LEU A 132 5.77 -6.57 -12.43
CA LEU A 132 5.97 -7.60 -11.40
C LEU A 132 6.35 -8.91 -12.09
N VAL A 133 7.34 -9.59 -11.52
CA VAL A 133 7.84 -10.89 -12.01
C VAL A 133 7.87 -11.89 -10.88
N ASP A 134 7.70 -13.16 -11.21
CA ASP A 134 7.81 -14.25 -10.24
C ASP A 134 9.27 -14.58 -9.94
N LYS A 135 9.58 -14.75 -8.65
CA LYS A 135 10.92 -15.11 -8.19
C LYS A 135 10.86 -15.95 -6.92
N GLU A 136 11.63 -17.03 -6.87
CA GLU A 136 11.82 -17.82 -5.65
C GLU A 136 12.79 -17.11 -4.70
N VAL A 137 12.40 -17.02 -3.42
CA VAL A 137 13.20 -16.46 -2.33
C VAL A 137 13.01 -17.29 -1.06
N THR A 138 14.04 -17.39 -0.23
CA THR A 138 13.95 -18.03 1.08
C THR A 138 13.40 -17.03 2.10
N ILE A 139 12.38 -17.45 2.85
CA ILE A 139 11.77 -16.69 3.94
C ILE A 139 11.68 -17.55 5.19
N GLN A 140 11.48 -16.91 6.34
CA GLN A 140 11.15 -17.62 7.58
C GLN A 140 9.64 -17.91 7.60
N VAL A 141 9.28 -19.15 7.91
CA VAL A 141 7.90 -19.61 8.07
C VAL A 141 7.78 -20.36 9.39
N PHE A 142 6.54 -20.55 9.88
CA PHE A 142 6.30 -21.43 11.01
C PHE A 142 6.60 -22.88 10.64
N ASN A 143 6.90 -23.69 11.65
CA ASN A 143 7.01 -25.14 11.48
C ASN A 143 5.61 -25.73 11.57
N ASP A 144 5.17 -26.40 10.50
CA ASP A 144 3.85 -27.04 10.40
C ASP A 144 3.74 -28.33 11.23
#